data_AF-A0A4V2SM08-F1
#
_entry.id   AF-A0A4V2SM08-F1
#
_cell.length_a   1.000
_cell.length_b   1.000
_cell.length_c   1.000
_cell.angle_alpha   90.00
_cell.angle_beta   90.00
_cell.angle_gamma   90.00
#
_symmetry.space_group_name_H-M   'P 1'
#
loop_
_entity.id
_entity.type
_entity.pdbx_description
1 polymer ?
#
loop_
_entity_poly.entity_id
_entity_poly.type
_entity_poly.pdbx_seq_one_letter_code
_entity_poly.pdbx_strand_id
1 'polypeptide(L)'
;MPDISFAAPRRTRNRQFRRAPGPLTAGTIVLTLDGALPVEYLAAGDRIVTRAGARVLRDIRSDEAPDLPAFTLGFDAPEVIYADGQEIAVAPLA
;
A
#
# COMPACT_ATOMS: atom_id res chain seq x y z
N MET A 1 12.37 -38.49 24.72
CA MET A 1 12.32 -37.50 23.63
C MET A 1 10.86 -37.10 23.43
N PRO A 2 10.47 -35.82 23.43
CA PRO A 2 9.11 -35.42 23.12
C PRO A 2 8.94 -35.05 21.63
N ASP A 3 7.78 -35.39 21.10
CA ASP A 3 7.32 -35.18 19.72
C ASP A 3 6.79 -33.74 19.57
N ILE A 4 7.45 -32.92 18.76
CA ILE A 4 7.03 -31.55 18.42
C ILE A 4 6.28 -31.59 17.08
N SER A 5 4.99 -31.90 17.18
CA SER A 5 4.05 -31.73 16.08
C SER A 5 3.80 -30.24 15.84
N PHE A 6 4.31 -29.73 14.72
CA PHE A 6 4.01 -28.38 14.23
C PHE A 6 2.60 -28.38 13.63
N ALA A 7 1.61 -27.95 14.43
CA ALA A 7 0.28 -27.62 13.90
C ALA A 7 0.44 -26.52 12.84
N ALA A 8 0.04 -26.81 11.60
CA ALA A 8 0.01 -25.84 10.52
C ALA A 8 -0.74 -24.58 10.96
N PRO A 9 -0.23 -23.36 10.69
CA PRO A 9 -0.94 -22.15 11.05
C PRO A 9 -2.30 -22.18 10.35
N ARG A 10 -3.37 -22.20 11.15
CA ARG A 10 -4.75 -22.03 10.65
C ARG A 10 -4.72 -20.78 9.77
N ARG A 11 -5.02 -20.93 8.47
CA ARG A 11 -5.22 -19.82 7.54
C ARG A 11 -6.31 -18.92 8.10
N THR A 12 -5.92 -17.96 8.91
CA THR A 12 -6.79 -16.92 9.42
C THR A 12 -7.32 -16.19 8.20
N ARG A 13 -8.64 -16.27 8.00
CA ARG A 13 -9.36 -15.47 7.02
C ARG A 13 -9.02 -14.00 7.29
N ASN A 14 -8.13 -13.43 6.47
CA ASN A 14 -7.77 -12.00 6.45
C ASN A 14 -9.02 -11.18 6.05
N ARG A 15 -9.95 -11.02 7.00
CA ARG A 15 -11.25 -10.39 6.78
C ARG A 15 -11.35 -9.07 7.53
N GLN A 16 -10.28 -8.27 7.49
CA GLN A 16 -10.27 -6.90 8.00
C GLN A 16 -9.69 -5.94 6.96
N PHE A 17 -10.20 -5.99 5.73
CA PHE A 17 -10.08 -4.87 4.80
C PHE A 17 -11.05 -3.76 5.26
N ARG A 18 -10.60 -2.91 6.17
CA ARG A 18 -11.37 -1.71 6.51
C ARG A 18 -11.14 -0.68 5.40
N ARG A 19 -12.17 -0.43 4.57
CA ARG A 19 -12.19 0.71 3.63
C ARG A 19 -12.17 2.01 4.43
N ALA A 20 -11.33 2.95 4.03
CA ALA A 20 -11.76 3.93 3.02
C ALA A 20 -10.71 3.93 1.88
N PRO A 21 -11.11 3.76 0.61
CA PRO A 21 -10.23 4.04 -0.52
C PRO A 21 -10.16 5.56 -0.61
N GLY A 22 -9.11 6.13 -0.03
CA GLY A 22 -8.91 7.57 0.05
C GLY A 22 -7.46 7.91 -0.27
N PRO A 23 -7.20 9.15 -0.67
CA PRO A 23 -5.84 9.63 -0.88
C PRO A 23 -5.04 9.54 0.42
N LEU A 24 -3.76 9.19 0.29
CA LEU A 24 -2.80 9.14 1.39
C LEU A 24 -2.37 10.56 1.75
N THR A 25 -2.26 10.89 3.02
CA THR A 25 -1.81 12.22 3.44
C THR A 25 -0.29 12.34 3.35
N ALA A 26 0.22 13.56 3.14
CA ALA A 26 1.65 13.83 3.23
C ALA A 26 2.26 13.25 4.51
N GLY A 27 3.47 12.69 4.40
CA GLY A 27 4.18 12.00 5.48
C GLY A 27 3.83 10.51 5.63
N THR A 28 2.77 10.00 4.99
CA THR A 28 2.49 8.55 4.97
C THR A 28 3.64 7.79 4.32
N ILE A 29 4.20 6.82 5.05
CA ILE A 29 5.36 6.06 4.61
C ILE A 29 4.92 4.85 3.79
N VAL A 30 5.28 4.81 2.51
CA VAL A 30 4.97 3.74 1.55
C VAL A 30 6.18 2.85 1.35
N LEU A 31 5.96 1.53 1.34
CA LEU A 31 7.04 0.58 1.05
C LEU A 31 7.28 0.48 -0.46
N THR A 32 8.49 0.77 -0.87
CA THR A 32 8.95 0.72 -2.27
C THR A 32 10.19 -0.18 -2.40
N LEU A 33 10.61 -0.47 -3.64
CA LEU A 33 11.87 -1.18 -3.86
C LEU A 33 13.12 -0.35 -3.55
N ASP A 34 13.00 0.97 -3.47
CA ASP A 34 14.07 1.89 -3.07
C ASP A 34 14.08 2.17 -1.56
N GLY A 35 13.14 1.56 -0.82
CA GLY A 35 13.01 1.68 0.63
C GLY A 35 11.63 2.17 1.07
N ALA A 36 11.51 2.48 2.35
CA ALA A 36 10.31 3.08 2.92
C ALA A 36 10.37 4.61 2.71
N LEU A 37 9.54 5.13 1.80
CA LEU A 37 9.57 6.52 1.35
C LEU A 37 8.26 7.25 1.70
N PRO A 38 8.30 8.54 2.05
CA PRO A 38 7.09 9.36 2.15
C PRO A 38 6.35 9.40 0.82
N VAL A 39 5.01 9.43 0.87
CA VAL A 39 4.16 9.41 -0.33
C VAL A 39 4.42 10.60 -1.27
N GLU A 40 4.75 11.77 -0.72
CA GLU A 40 5.06 12.98 -1.46
C GLU A 40 6.38 12.91 -2.26
N TYR A 41 7.21 11.88 -2.03
CA TYR A 41 8.46 11.68 -2.76
C TYR A 41 8.29 10.69 -3.92
N LEU A 42 7.13 10.06 -4.03
CA LEU A 42 6.85 9.09 -5.08
C LEU A 42 6.54 9.77 -6.41
N ALA A 43 6.94 9.12 -7.49
CA ALA A 43 6.67 9.53 -8.85
C ALA A 43 6.17 8.37 -9.70
N ALA A 44 5.51 8.70 -10.81
CA ALA A 44 5.19 7.71 -11.82
C ALA A 44 6.47 7.01 -12.33
N GLY A 45 6.45 5.68 -12.36
CA GLY A 45 7.61 4.84 -12.67
C GLY A 45 8.19 4.10 -11.46
N ASP A 46 7.94 4.59 -10.24
CA ASP A 46 8.44 3.95 -9.03
C ASP A 46 7.82 2.58 -8.81
N ARG A 47 8.58 1.68 -8.17
CA ARG A 47 8.11 0.33 -7.87
C ARG A 47 7.63 0.21 -6.43
N ILE A 48 6.32 0.16 -6.26
CA ILE A 48 5.64 0.03 -4.97
C ILE A 48 5.50 -1.44 -4.60
N VAL A 49 5.80 -1.79 -3.35
CA VAL A 49 5.57 -3.14 -2.83
C VAL A 49 4.09 -3.32 -2.54
N THR A 50 3.45 -4.26 -3.25
CA THR A 50 2.05 -4.65 -3.04
C THR A 50 1.96 -6.09 -2.57
N ARG A 51 0.79 -6.49 -2.07
CA ARG A 51 0.50 -7.88 -1.70
C ARG A 51 0.65 -8.87 -2.86
N ALA A 52 0.51 -8.41 -4.10
CA ALA A 52 0.66 -9.21 -5.32
C ALA A 52 2.07 -9.13 -5.93
N GLY A 53 3.05 -8.60 -5.19
CA GLY A 53 4.42 -8.33 -5.64
C GLY A 53 4.61 -6.85 -6.01
N ALA A 54 5.82 -6.48 -6.40
CA ALA A 54 6.10 -5.09 -6.78
C ALA A 54 5.30 -4.66 -8.02
N ARG A 55 4.78 -3.43 -8.03
CA ARG A 55 4.02 -2.83 -9.13
C ARG A 55 4.56 -1.46 -9.47
N VAL A 56 4.54 -1.12 -10.74
CA VAL A 56 4.92 0.22 -11.21
C VAL A 56 3.76 1.16 -10.89
N LEU A 57 4.06 2.24 -10.16
CA LEU A 57 3.15 3.35 -9.96
C LEU A 57 2.97 4.06 -11.31
N ARG A 58 1.74 4.10 -11.81
CA ARG A 58 1.44 4.65 -13.15
C ARG A 58 1.20 6.14 -13.12
N ASP A 59 0.56 6.61 -12.05
CA ASP A 59 0.20 8.00 -11.86
C ASP A 59 0.22 8.31 -10.36
N ILE A 60 0.45 9.58 -10.03
CA ILE A 60 0.27 10.09 -8.67
C ILE A 60 -0.33 11.48 -8.77
N ARG A 61 -1.48 11.66 -8.12
CA ARG A 61 -2.20 12.94 -8.11
C ARG A 61 -2.18 13.53 -6.72
N SER A 62 -1.68 14.75 -6.60
CA SER A 62 -1.76 15.55 -5.38
C SER A 62 -3.00 16.45 -5.40
N ASP A 63 -3.77 16.40 -4.32
CA ASP A 63 -4.79 17.39 -3.99
C ASP A 63 -4.22 18.30 -2.90
N GLU A 64 -3.94 19.55 -3.27
CA GLU A 64 -3.38 20.56 -2.37
C GLU A 64 -4.48 21.10 -1.44
N ALA A 65 -4.83 20.30 -0.43
CA ALA A 65 -5.62 20.80 0.69
C ALA A 65 -4.78 21.78 1.53
N PRO A 66 -5.38 22.85 2.10
CA PRO A 66 -4.64 23.95 2.74
C PRO A 66 -3.70 23.54 3.88
N ASP A 67 -4.05 22.48 4.62
CA ASP A 67 -3.32 22.06 5.82
C ASP A 67 -2.52 20.78 5.61
N LEU A 68 -3.00 19.84 4.79
CA LEU A 68 -2.39 18.53 4.62
C LEU A 68 -2.66 17.97 3.22
N PRO A 69 -1.70 18.05 2.30
CA PRO A 69 -1.85 17.52 0.94
C PRO A 69 -2.20 16.04 0.95
N ALA A 70 -3.05 15.64 0.01
CA ALA A 70 -3.51 14.28 -0.14
C ALA A 70 -3.08 13.72 -1.51
N PHE A 71 -2.62 12.47 -1.55
CA PHE A 71 -2.01 11.82 -2.70
C PHE A 71 -2.79 10.58 -3.11
N THR A 72 -3.21 10.54 -4.37
CA THR A 72 -3.88 9.37 -4.96
C THR A 72 -2.90 8.63 -5.84
N LEU A 73 -2.65 7.36 -5.52
CA LEU A 73 -1.78 6.47 -6.29
C LEU A 73 -2.57 5.76 -7.39
N GLY A 74 -2.04 5.78 -8.62
CA GLY A 74 -2.65 5.14 -9.78
C GLY A 74 -1.94 3.84 -10.16
N PHE A 75 -2.71 2.76 -10.27
CA PHE A 75 -2.25 1.46 -10.77
C PHE A 75 -3.14 0.99 -11.93
N ASP A 76 -2.63 0.04 -12.73
CA ASP A 76 -3.36 -0.57 -13.85
C ASP A 76 -4.56 -1.43 -13.39
N ALA A 77 -4.54 -1.87 -12.14
CA ALA A 77 -5.55 -2.72 -11.52
C ALA A 77 -5.70 -2.35 -10.04
N PRO A 78 -6.77 -2.79 -9.36
CA PRO A 78 -6.87 -2.65 -7.91
C PRO A 78 -5.71 -3.37 -7.21
N GLU A 79 -4.98 -2.67 -6.36
CA GLU A 79 -3.80 -3.18 -5.67
C GLU A 79 -3.90 -2.95 -4.16
N VAL A 80 -3.18 -3.77 -3.36
CA VAL A 80 -3.07 -3.61 -1.91
C VAL A 80 -1.63 -3.29 -1.57
N ILE A 81 -1.36 -2.05 -1.15
CA ILE A 81 -0.02 -1.56 -0.83
C ILE A 81 0.26 -1.67 0.67
N TYR A 82 1.53 -1.61 1.04
CA TYR A 82 1.96 -1.46 2.44
C TYR A 82 2.31 0.01 2.71
N ALA A 83 1.55 0.65 3.60
CA ALA A 83 1.75 2.05 3.99
C ALA A 83 1.54 2.22 5.51
N ASP A 84 2.43 2.92 6.20
CA ASP A 84 2.44 3.10 7.67
C ASP A 84 2.29 1.79 8.46
N GLY A 85 2.84 0.69 7.92
CA GLY A 85 2.72 -0.65 8.51
C GLY A 85 1.35 -1.31 8.32
N GLN A 86 0.45 -0.71 7.53
CA GLN A 86 -0.89 -1.22 7.22
C GLN A 86 -0.98 -1.68 5.76
N GLU A 87 -1.88 -2.65 5.50
CA GLU A 87 -2.30 -3.00 4.13
C GLU A 87 -3.44 -2.08 3.70
N ILE A 88 -3.21 -1.25 2.68
CA ILE A 88 -4.19 -0.27 2.17
C ILE A 88 -4.61 -0.65 0.75
N ALA A 89 -5.93 -0.72 0.52
CA ALA A 89 -6.48 -0.98 -0.80
C ALA A 89 -6.54 0.31 -1.63
N VAL A 90 -5.95 0.26 -2.82
CA VAL A 90 -5.91 1.36 -3.80
C VAL A 90 -6.74 0.96 -5.01
N ALA A 91 -7.65 1.85 -5.42
CA ALA A 91 -8.45 1.65 -6.61
C ALA A 91 -7.64 1.99 -7.87
N PRO A 92 -7.91 1.34 -9.02
CA PRO A 92 -7.27 1.68 -10.28
C PRO A 92 -7.63 3.11 -10.70
N LEU A 93 -6.78 3.69 -11.54
CA LEU A 93 -7.04 4.99 -12.13
C LEU A 93 -8.29 4.88 -13.04
N ALA A 94 -9.29 5.73 -12.79
CA ALA A 94 -10.46 5.88 -13.67
C ALA A 94 -10.13 6.80 -14.86
#